data_AF-A0A3S0UD68-F1
#
_entry.id   AF-A0A3S0UD68-F1
#
_cell.length_a   1.000
_cell.length_b   1.000
_cell.length_c   1.000
_cell.angle_alpha   90.00
_cell.angle_beta   90.00
_cell.angle_gamma   90.00
#
_symmetry.space_group_name_H-M   'P 1'
#
loop_
_entity.id
_entity.type
_entity.pdbx_description
1 polymer ?
#
loop_
_entity_poly.entity_id
_entity_poly.type
_entity_poly.pdbx_seq_one_letter_code
_entity_poly.pdbx_strand_id
1 'polypeptide(L)' 'MTVLLGEFECRLDSKARIALPAALRKQLPAAAAGRLVVNRGFEPHLVLYPFTEWQRISAELNR' A
#
# COMPACT_ATOMS: atom_id res chain seq x y z
N MET A 1 -8.73 10.63 -9.59
CA MET A 1 -8.89 9.47 -8.69
C MET A 1 -7.93 8.41 -9.18
N THR A 2 -6.97 8.00 -8.35
CA THR A 2 -5.97 7.02 -8.78
C THR A 2 -6.38 5.66 -8.28
N VAL A 3 -6.54 4.70 -9.20
CA VAL A 3 -6.95 3.34 -8.88
C VAL A 3 -5.71 2.46 -8.93
N LEU A 4 -5.50 1.64 -7.89
CA LEU A 4 -4.44 0.64 -7.85
C LEU A 4 -5.00 -0.67 -8.41
N LEU A 5 -4.48 -1.12 -9.54
CA LEU A 5 -4.97 -2.28 -10.28
C LEU A 5 -3.85 -3.23 -10.68
N GLY A 6 -4.19 -4.51 -10.74
CA GLY A 6 -3.35 -5.60 -11.22
C GLY A 6 -3.03 -6.63 -10.15
N GLU A 7 -2.66 -7.82 -10.61
CA GLU A 7 -2.17 -8.92 -9.79
C GLU A 7 -0.72 -9.18 -10.15
N PHE A 8 0.12 -9.36 -9.13
CA PHE A 8 1.57 -9.50 -9.31
C PHE A 8 2.09 -10.59 -8.39
N GLU A 9 2.72 -11.61 -8.95
CA GLU A 9 3.48 -12.58 -8.15
C GLU A 9 4.71 -11.87 -7.57
N CYS A 10 4.79 -11.86 -6.24
CA CYS A 10 5.88 -11.23 -5.51
C CYS A 10 6.60 -12.28 -4.69
N ARG A 11 7.95 -12.26 -4.71
CA ARG A 11 8.78 -13.11 -3.87
C ARG A 11 9.38 -12.31 -2.74
N LEU A 12 9.45 -12.93 -1.57
CA LEU A 12 10.18 -12.39 -0.44
C LEU A 12 11.67 -12.64 -0.64
N ASP A 13 12.47 -11.62 -0.37
CA ASP A 13 13.92 -11.79 -0.28
C ASP A 13 14.34 -12.39 1.08
N SER A 14 15.64 -12.65 1.23
CA SER A 14 16.23 -13.19 2.46
C SER A 14 16.07 -12.29 3.70
N LYS A 15 15.59 -11.06 3.53
CA LYS A 15 15.34 -10.09 4.59
C LYS A 15 13.84 -9.81 4.79
N ALA A 16 12.98 -10.70 4.27
CA ALA A 16 11.53 -10.57 4.32
C ALA A 16 11.00 -9.26 3.70
N ARG A 17 11.67 -8.75 2.66
CA ARG A 17 11.20 -7.59 1.89
C ARG A 17 10.54 -8.04 0.61
N ILE A 18 9.56 -7.25 0.16
CA ILE A 18 8.92 -7.39 -1.15
C ILE A 18 9.30 -6.18 -2.00
N ALA A 19 9.78 -6.42 -3.22
CA ALA A 19 9.94 -5.36 -4.19
C ALA A 19 8.56 -4.98 -4.75
N LEU A 20 8.16 -3.72 -4.57
CA LEU A 20 6.88 -3.25 -5.11
C LEU A 20 6.91 -3.32 -6.64
N PRO A 21 5.95 -4.00 -7.30
CA PRO A 21 5.92 -4.11 -8.75
C PRO A 21 5.98 -2.74 -9.43
N ALA A 22 6.81 -2.61 -10.46
CA ALA A 22 7.06 -1.33 -11.12
C ALA A 22 5.78 -0.70 -11.69
N ALA A 23 4.86 -1.53 -12.21
CA ALA A 23 3.56 -1.08 -12.71
C ALA A 23 2.70 -0.48 -11.59
N LEU A 24 2.65 -1.12 -10.41
CA LEU A 24 1.91 -0.63 -9.26
C LEU A 24 2.54 0.65 -8.68
N ARG A 25 3.88 0.72 -8.65
CA ARG A 25 4.61 1.92 -8.21
C ARG A 25 4.30 3.15 -9.08
N LYS A 26 4.12 2.97 -10.39
CA LYS A 26 3.73 4.06 -11.31
C LYS A 26 2.31 4.58 -11.05
N GLN A 27 1.44 3.77 -10.45
CA GLN A 27 0.08 4.14 -10.09
C GLN A 27 0.01 4.82 -8.72
N LEU A 28 1.10 4.89 -7.95
CA LEU A 28 1.07 5.58 -6.66
C LEU A 28 1.01 7.11 -6.86
N PRO A 29 0.16 7.82 -6.11
CA PRO A 29 0.10 9.27 -6.17
C PRO A 29 1.41 9.88 -5.64
N ALA A 30 1.91 10.92 -6.31
CA ALA A 30 3.13 11.63 -5.90
C ALA A 30 3.05 12.16 -4.47
N ALA A 31 1.85 12.55 -4.02
CA ALA A 31 1.56 13.01 -2.66
C ALA A 31 1.90 11.97 -1.57
N ALA A 32 1.96 10.68 -1.91
CA ALA A 32 2.36 9.65 -0.97
C ALA A 32 3.86 9.71 -0.62
N ALA A 33 4.68 10.41 -1.41
CA ALA A 33 6.14 10.56 -1.21
C ALA A 33 6.87 9.21 -1.01
N GLY A 34 6.38 8.14 -1.65
CA GLY A 34 6.92 6.78 -1.48
C GLY A 34 6.70 6.15 -0.10
N ARG A 35 5.89 6.78 0.76
CA ARG A 35 5.55 6.27 2.08
C ARG A 35 4.25 5.47 2.03
N LEU A 36 4.32 4.24 2.49
CA LEU A 36 3.21 3.31 2.57
C LEU A 36 3.01 2.88 4.03
N VAL A 37 1.77 2.57 4.37
CA VAL A 37 1.38 1.96 5.65
C VAL A 37 0.87 0.57 5.35
N VAL A 38 1.35 -0.40 6.13
CA VAL A 38 0.89 -1.79 6.08
C VAL A 38 0.01 -2.04 7.30
N ASN A 39 -1.17 -2.61 7.08
CA ASN A 39 -1.98 -3.16 8.16
C ASN A 39 -2.21 -4.67 7.94
N ARG A 40 -2.74 -5.33 8.97
CA ARG A 40 -3.35 -6.65 8.81
C ARG A 40 -4.77 -6.47 8.32
N GLY A 41 -5.13 -7.16 7.25
CA GLY A 41 -6.50 -7.22 6.75
C GLY A 41 -7.42 -8.02 7.67
N PHE A 42 -8.72 -8.00 7.37
CA PHE A 42 -9.72 -8.80 8.10
C PHE A 42 -9.52 -10.30 7.87
N GLU A 43 -9.14 -10.67 6.65
CA GLU A 43 -8.71 -12.00 6.25
C GLU A 43 -7.19 -12.16 6.42
N PRO A 44 -6.61 -13.37 6.25
CA PRO A 44 -5.17 -13.60 6.42
C PRO A 44 -4.33 -13.01 5.27
N HIS A 45 -4.39 -11.69 5.12
CA HIS A 45 -3.61 -10.90 4.17
C HIS A 45 -3.16 -9.58 4.80
N LEU A 46 -2.29 -8.87 4.09
CA LEU A 46 -1.83 -7.53 4.45
C LEU A 46 -2.49 -6.51 3.50
N VAL A 47 -2.91 -5.36 4.02
CA VAL A 47 -3.39 -4.25 3.17
C VAL A 47 -2.36 -3.14 3.20
N LEU A 48 -2.10 -2.55 2.03
CA LEU A 48 -1.19 -1.44 1.87
C LEU A 48 -1.97 -0.17 1.51
N TYR A 49 -1.66 0.92 2.20
CA TYR A 49 -2.23 2.24 1.94
C TYR A 49 -1.13 3.25 1.62
N PRO A 50 -1.34 4.16 0.65
CA PRO A 50 -0.58 5.41 0.60
C PRO A 50 -0.71 6.16 1.93
N PHE A 51 0.39 6.72 2.45
CA PHE A 51 0.38 7.37 3.76
C PHE A 51 -0.69 8.47 3.89
N THR A 52 -0.91 9.24 2.83
CA THR A 52 -1.93 10.30 2.79
C THR A 52 -3.35 9.76 2.97
N GLU A 53 -3.67 8.63 2.34
CA GLU A 53 -4.98 8.00 2.48
C GLU A 53 -5.16 7.36 3.85
N TRP A 54 -4.08 6.77 4.39
CA TRP A 54 -4.11 6.25 5.76
C TRP A 54 -4.42 7.37 6.77
N GLN A 55 -3.79 8.54 6.63
CA GLN A 55 -4.08 9.69 7.49
C GLN A 55 -5.54 10.12 7.42
N ARG A 56 -6.11 10.17 6.20
CA ARG A 56 -7.52 10.50 5.99
C ARG A 56 -8.45 9.51 6.67
N ILE A 57 -8.29 8.21 6.39
CA ILE A 57 -9.14 7.14 6.94
C ILE A 57 -9.03 7.11 8.47
N SER A 58 -7.81 7.22 9.00
CA SER A 58 -7.57 7.23 10.46
C SER A 58 -8.22 8.42 11.14
N ALA A 59 -8.23 9.59 10.51
CA ALA A 59 -8.90 10.78 11.04
C ALA A 59 -10.44 10.62 11.04
N GLU A 60 -11.00 9.93 10.05
CA GLU A 60 -12.44 9.63 9.98
C GLU A 60 -12.87 8.65 11.07
N LEU A 61 -12.06 7.63 11.35
CA LEU A 61 -12.35 6.62 12.39
C LEU A 61 -12.18 7.13 13.82
N ASN A 62 -11.33 8.12 14.04
CA ASN A 62 -11.09 8.71 15.36
C ASN A 62 -12.12 9.78 15.76
N ARG A 63 -13.22 9.89 15.00
CA ARG A 63 -14.30 10.85 15.21
C ARG A 63 -15.51 10.19 15.81
#